data_AF-A0A642KW10-F1
#
_entry.id   AF-A0A642KW10-F1
#
_cell.length_a   1.000
_cell.length_b   1.000
_cell.length_c   1.000
_cell.angle_alpha   90.00
_cell.angle_beta   90.00
_cell.angle_gamma   90.00
#
_symmetry.space_group_name_H-M   'P 1'
#
loop_
_entity.id
_entity.type
_entity.pdbx_description
1 polymer ?
#
loop_
_entity_poly.entity_id
_entity_poly.type
_entity_poly.pdbx_seq_one_letter_code
_entity_poly.pdbx_strand_id
1 'polypeptide(L)'
;MNGISQIDAFPVLKARLGKSLPQFVYTLSPDKQTATLQIMNLYQLPQLKQFCDSVFSVINREHVPNLVIDVRNNKGGSSAGVDMLLSYLSHDAYTLYIKTDLKISSYSKQYNEQKHPETYEEIKNLPDGSLFAIRDSFVEGNRDKADIYKGSVTVLVNESTYSGASTFASAIKKSHAGKVLGETGCPTVYFGNYMSFTLPNSRLEYYISLNKFYE
;
A
#
# COMPACT_ATOMS: atom_id res chain seq x y z
N MET A 1 -20.22 22.91 -6.34
CA MET A 1 -19.42 23.19 -5.12
C MET A 1 -17.97 22.93 -5.46
N ASN A 2 -17.15 23.97 -5.55
CA ASN A 2 -15.74 23.85 -5.93
C ASN A 2 -14.92 23.60 -4.66
N GLY A 3 -14.83 22.33 -4.27
CA GLY A 3 -13.93 21.89 -3.19
C GLY A 3 -12.47 21.99 -3.63
N ILE A 4 -11.59 22.13 -2.64
CA ILE A 4 -10.13 22.15 -2.83
C ILE A 4 -9.67 20.71 -3.10
N SER A 5 -8.77 20.51 -4.07
CA SER A 5 -8.31 19.17 -4.47
C SER A 5 -7.48 18.52 -3.36
N GLN A 6 -7.44 17.18 -3.34
CA GLN A 6 -6.59 16.39 -2.42
C GLN A 6 -5.11 16.80 -2.49
N ILE A 7 -4.64 17.24 -3.66
CA ILE A 7 -3.27 17.73 -3.89
C ILE A 7 -3.01 18.99 -3.04
N ASP A 8 -4.00 19.87 -2.95
CA ASP A 8 -3.90 21.15 -2.26
C ASP A 8 -4.06 21.01 -0.73
N ALA A 9 -4.71 19.94 -0.26
CA ALA A 9 -4.89 19.64 1.17
C ALA A 9 -3.67 18.94 1.82
N PHE A 10 -2.86 18.23 1.03
CA PHE A 10 -1.75 17.39 1.50
C PHE A 10 -0.66 18.15 2.29
N PRO A 11 -0.25 19.38 1.91
CA PRO A 11 0.75 20.14 2.66
C PRO A 11 0.28 20.54 4.06
N VAL A 12 -1.02 20.81 4.23
CA VAL A 12 -1.62 21.25 5.50
C VAL A 12 -1.68 20.10 6.51
N LEU A 13 -1.95 18.88 6.04
CA LEU A 13 -1.94 17.66 6.87
C LEU A 13 -0.52 17.34 7.38
N LYS A 14 0.49 17.53 6.53
CA LYS A 14 1.90 17.30 6.88
C LYS A 14 2.39 18.27 7.96
N ALA A 15 1.89 19.50 7.98
CA ALA A 15 2.24 20.52 8.97
C ALA A 15 1.63 20.26 10.37
N ARG A 16 0.54 19.49 10.47
CA ARG A 16 -0.15 19.20 11.74
C ARG A 16 0.43 18.02 12.53
N LEU A 17 1.25 17.18 11.92
CA LEU A 17 1.85 16.02 12.58
C LEU A 17 3.28 16.37 13.02
N GLY A 18 3.50 16.42 14.34
CA GLY A 18 4.77 16.82 14.99
C GLY A 18 5.99 15.94 14.63
N LYS A 19 7.17 16.31 15.17
CA LYS A 19 8.53 15.76 14.91
C LYS A 19 8.55 14.40 14.19
N SER A 20 9.03 14.39 12.95
CA SER A 20 9.01 13.20 12.09
C SER A 20 9.88 12.07 12.66
N LEU A 21 9.24 11.00 13.12
CA LEU A 21 9.90 9.72 13.35
C LEU A 21 10.51 9.23 12.01
N PRO A 22 11.65 8.50 12.04
CA PRO A 22 12.20 7.89 10.84
C PRO A 22 11.16 6.94 10.22
N GLN A 23 10.91 7.11 8.92
CA GLN A 23 9.84 6.39 8.22
C GLN A 23 10.25 4.98 7.80
N PHE A 24 11.54 4.77 7.59
CA PHE A 24 12.14 3.50 7.21
C PHE A 24 13.41 3.28 8.03
N VAL A 25 13.53 2.14 8.70
CA VAL A 25 14.68 1.81 9.55
C VAL A 25 15.15 0.40 9.22
N TYR A 26 16.46 0.22 9.13
CA TYR A 26 17.10 -1.07 8.94
C TYR A 26 18.03 -1.36 10.12
N THR A 27 17.97 -2.58 10.63
CA THR A 27 18.95 -3.12 11.58
C THR A 27 19.39 -4.51 11.14
N LEU A 28 20.63 -4.86 11.45
CA LEU A 28 21.20 -6.19 11.24
C LEU A 28 21.69 -6.71 12.59
N SER A 29 21.35 -7.94 12.93
CA SER A 29 21.87 -8.57 14.15
C SER A 29 23.40 -8.71 14.09
N PRO A 30 24.12 -8.66 15.23
CA PRO A 30 25.58 -8.75 15.25
C PRO A 30 26.14 -10.03 14.62
N ASP A 31 25.39 -11.13 14.73
CA ASP A 31 25.71 -12.43 14.12
C ASP A 31 25.29 -12.53 12.64
N LYS A 32 24.70 -11.47 12.09
CA LYS A 32 24.18 -11.37 10.71
C LYS A 32 23.10 -12.40 10.36
N GLN A 33 22.49 -13.04 11.35
CA GLN A 33 21.46 -14.05 11.11
C GLN A 33 20.08 -13.45 10.80
N THR A 34 19.81 -12.22 11.25
CA THR A 34 18.50 -11.58 11.08
C THR A 34 18.64 -10.11 10.71
N ALA A 35 18.01 -9.73 9.60
CA ALA A 35 17.76 -8.33 9.23
C ALA A 35 16.34 -7.93 9.67
N THR A 36 16.18 -6.71 10.19
CA THR A 36 14.86 -6.13 10.49
C THR A 36 14.66 -4.83 9.71
N LEU A 37 13.53 -4.72 9.02
CA LEU A 37 13.09 -3.53 8.31
C LEU A 37 11.83 -3.02 9.00
N GLN A 38 11.88 -1.82 9.58
CA GLN A 38 10.68 -1.12 10.03
C GLN A 38 10.19 -0.22 8.91
N ILE A 39 8.96 -0.44 8.43
CA ILE A 39 8.35 0.29 7.32
C ILE A 39 7.09 0.98 7.83
N MET A 40 7.14 2.30 8.04
CA MET A 40 6.05 3.06 8.66
C MET A 40 4.99 3.54 7.66
N ASN A 41 5.27 3.50 6.37
CA ASN A 41 4.30 3.81 5.31
C ASN A 41 4.64 3.13 3.97
N LEU A 42 3.65 3.03 3.08
CA LEU A 42 3.81 2.54 1.70
C LEU A 42 3.42 3.60 0.65
N TYR A 43 3.51 4.90 0.98
CA TYR A 43 3.14 5.99 0.06
C TYR A 43 4.32 6.86 -0.39
N GLN A 44 5.45 6.85 0.33
CA GLN A 44 6.68 7.55 -0.08
C GLN A 44 7.50 6.70 -1.05
N LEU A 45 6.92 6.37 -2.20
CA LEU A 45 7.46 5.41 -3.17
C LEU A 45 8.95 5.62 -3.51
N PRO A 46 9.42 6.82 -3.88
CA PRO A 46 10.84 7.01 -4.21
C PRO A 46 11.79 6.71 -3.05
N GLN A 47 11.43 7.17 -1.84
CA GLN A 47 12.24 6.97 -0.63
C GLN A 47 12.22 5.51 -0.18
N LEU A 48 11.06 4.87 -0.23
CA LEU A 48 10.91 3.46 0.09
C LEU A 48 11.71 2.59 -0.90
N LYS A 49 11.67 2.92 -2.20
CA LYS A 49 12.46 2.20 -3.21
C LYS A 49 13.95 2.33 -2.94
N GLN A 50 14.44 3.55 -2.74
CA GLN A 50 15.86 3.80 -2.46
C GLN A 50 16.33 3.07 -1.19
N PHE A 51 15.49 3.06 -0.15
CA PHE A 51 15.73 2.30 1.08
C PHE A 51 15.82 0.79 0.78
N CYS A 52 14.83 0.24 0.07
CA CYS A 52 14.80 -1.19 -0.28
C CYS A 52 15.99 -1.59 -1.15
N ASP A 53 16.29 -0.85 -2.22
CA ASP A 53 17.46 -1.11 -3.09
C ASP A 53 18.75 -1.23 -2.27
N SER A 54 18.95 -0.32 -1.31
CA SER A 54 20.14 -0.31 -0.45
C SER A 54 20.17 -1.51 0.50
N VAL A 55 19.07 -1.79 1.18
CA VAL A 55 18.99 -2.86 2.19
C VAL A 55 19.06 -4.24 1.55
N PHE A 56 18.29 -4.47 0.49
CA PHE A 56 18.25 -5.76 -0.20
C PHE A 56 19.60 -6.11 -0.86
N SER A 57 20.33 -5.12 -1.36
CA SER A 57 21.72 -5.30 -1.82
C SER A 57 22.63 -5.81 -0.70
N VAL A 58 22.52 -5.25 0.51
CA VAL A 58 23.32 -5.67 1.67
C VAL A 58 22.94 -7.09 2.11
N ILE A 59 21.67 -7.36 2.38
CA ILE A 59 21.28 -8.66 2.95
C ILE A 59 21.49 -9.82 1.98
N ASN A 60 21.39 -9.58 0.66
CA ASN A 60 21.71 -10.60 -0.35
C ASN A 60 23.21 -10.88 -0.39
N ARG A 61 24.06 -9.83 -0.40
CA ARG A 61 25.52 -9.98 -0.38
C ARG A 61 26.02 -10.70 0.87
N GLU A 62 25.45 -10.36 2.03
CA GLU A 62 25.82 -10.97 3.32
C GLU A 62 25.12 -12.32 3.56
N HIS A 63 24.28 -12.79 2.62
CA HIS A 63 23.53 -14.05 2.71
C HIS A 63 22.71 -14.18 4.01
N VAL A 64 22.07 -13.08 4.44
CA VAL A 64 21.30 -13.05 5.69
C VAL A 64 20.10 -13.98 5.58
N PRO A 65 20.00 -15.03 6.42
CA PRO A 65 19.00 -16.08 6.22
C PRO A 65 17.58 -15.68 6.65
N ASN A 66 17.43 -14.71 7.56
CA ASN A 66 16.14 -14.30 8.08
C ASN A 66 15.89 -12.79 7.91
N LEU A 67 14.68 -12.45 7.47
CA LEU A 67 14.19 -11.09 7.29
C LEU A 67 12.91 -10.90 8.10
N VAL A 68 12.91 -9.91 8.98
CA VAL A 68 11.72 -9.42 9.67
C VAL A 68 11.32 -8.10 9.04
N ILE A 69 10.07 -8.00 8.56
CA ILE A 69 9.49 -6.75 8.07
C ILE A 69 8.42 -6.31 9.07
N ASP A 70 8.74 -5.27 9.83
CA ASP A 70 7.84 -4.69 10.82
C ASP A 70 7.00 -3.58 10.20
N VAL A 71 5.72 -3.88 9.99
CA VAL A 71 4.69 -2.93 9.53
C VAL A 71 3.66 -2.65 10.63
N ARG A 72 4.00 -2.92 11.90
CA ARG A 72 3.17 -2.48 13.03
C ARG A 72 3.09 -0.95 13.01
N ASN A 73 1.88 -0.43 13.24
CA ASN A 73 1.56 0.99 13.18
C ASN A 73 1.72 1.64 11.79
N ASN A 74 1.88 0.85 10.73
CA ASN A 74 1.83 1.34 9.35
C ASN A 74 0.38 1.50 8.90
N LYS A 75 -0.06 2.75 8.70
CA LYS A 75 -1.45 3.09 8.33
C LYS A 75 -1.76 2.88 6.84
N GLY A 76 -0.79 2.41 6.06
CA GLY A 76 -0.98 1.97 4.69
C GLY A 76 -0.17 2.75 3.66
N GLY A 77 -0.72 2.79 2.45
CA GLY A 77 -0.11 3.40 1.28
C GLY A 77 -0.83 2.95 0.03
N SER A 78 -0.13 2.95 -1.11
CA SER A 78 -0.72 2.58 -2.40
C SER A 78 -0.45 1.13 -2.77
N SER A 79 -1.27 0.56 -3.65
CA SER A 79 -1.02 -0.75 -4.27
C SER A 79 0.37 -0.82 -4.91
N ALA A 80 0.81 0.25 -5.57
CA ALA A 80 2.16 0.34 -6.12
C ALA A 80 3.25 0.20 -5.04
N GLY A 81 3.04 0.71 -3.83
CA GLY A 81 3.97 0.54 -2.71
C GLY A 81 4.00 -0.89 -2.18
N VAL A 82 2.83 -1.56 -2.18
CA VAL A 82 2.68 -2.97 -1.83
C VAL A 82 3.45 -3.84 -2.82
N ASP A 83 3.15 -3.71 -4.11
CA ASP A 83 3.79 -4.49 -5.17
C ASP A 83 5.30 -4.24 -5.21
N MET A 84 5.72 -2.98 -5.06
CA MET A 84 7.13 -2.65 -5.04
C MET A 84 7.86 -3.33 -3.88
N LEU A 85 7.34 -3.26 -2.64
CA LEU A 85 7.99 -3.91 -1.50
C LEU A 85 8.01 -5.44 -1.66
N LEU A 86 6.90 -6.03 -2.13
CA LEU A 86 6.79 -7.47 -2.35
C LEU A 86 7.73 -7.96 -3.46
N SER A 87 8.02 -7.13 -4.47
CA SER A 87 8.90 -7.49 -5.60
C SER A 87 10.35 -7.78 -5.22
N TYR A 88 10.81 -7.33 -4.04
CA TYR A 88 12.14 -7.68 -3.52
C TYR A 88 12.20 -9.07 -2.87
N LEU A 89 11.05 -9.71 -2.65
CA LEU A 89 10.91 -11.01 -2.01
C LEU A 89 10.64 -12.10 -3.05
N SER A 90 11.10 -13.32 -2.78
CA SER A 90 10.70 -14.50 -3.54
C SER A 90 9.23 -14.84 -3.29
N HIS A 91 8.42 -14.86 -4.34
CA HIS A 91 6.97 -15.05 -4.22
C HIS A 91 6.37 -15.81 -5.42
N ASP A 92 5.27 -16.52 -5.17
CA ASP A 92 4.39 -17.07 -6.21
C ASP A 92 3.55 -15.96 -6.85
N ALA A 93 2.84 -16.30 -7.93
CA ALA A 93 1.88 -15.37 -8.52
C ALA A 93 0.79 -14.98 -7.50
N TYR A 94 0.36 -13.72 -7.54
CA TYR A 94 -0.65 -13.21 -6.60
C TYR A 94 -1.52 -12.13 -7.23
N THR A 95 -2.60 -11.78 -6.54
CA THR A 95 -3.38 -10.56 -6.78
C THR A 95 -3.61 -9.86 -5.43
N LEU A 96 -3.64 -8.52 -5.45
CA LEU A 96 -3.92 -7.74 -4.24
C LEU A 96 -5.39 -7.84 -3.87
N TYR A 97 -6.28 -7.58 -4.83
CA TYR A 97 -7.72 -7.64 -4.65
C TYR A 97 -8.37 -8.61 -5.65
N ILE A 98 -9.33 -9.42 -5.18
CA ILE A 98 -10.18 -10.22 -6.06
C ILE A 98 -11.06 -9.30 -6.93
N LYS A 99 -11.48 -8.18 -6.33
CA LYS A 99 -12.36 -7.20 -6.95
C LYS A 99 -12.25 -5.85 -6.23
N THR A 100 -12.49 -4.77 -6.97
CA THR A 100 -12.80 -3.45 -6.43
C THR A 100 -14.10 -2.94 -7.04
N ASP A 101 -15.09 -2.58 -6.21
CA ASP A 101 -16.29 -1.86 -6.66
C ASP A 101 -16.01 -0.36 -6.62
N LEU A 102 -16.09 0.31 -7.77
CA LEU A 102 -16.01 1.77 -7.91
C LEU A 102 -17.42 2.35 -8.07
N LYS A 103 -17.77 3.35 -7.23
CA LYS A 103 -19.01 4.11 -7.39
C LYS A 103 -18.86 5.15 -8.50
N ILE A 104 -19.67 5.06 -9.56
CA ILE A 104 -19.63 6.02 -10.66
C ILE A 104 -20.33 7.33 -10.28
N SER A 105 -19.63 8.44 -10.48
CA SER A 105 -20.10 9.81 -10.30
C SER A 105 -19.21 10.76 -11.10
N SER A 106 -19.67 11.99 -11.33
CA SER A 106 -18.81 13.06 -11.84
C SER A 106 -17.48 13.20 -11.08
N TYR A 107 -17.50 13.06 -9.76
CA TYR A 107 -16.32 13.12 -8.90
C TYR A 107 -15.34 11.96 -9.12
N SER A 108 -15.84 10.72 -9.17
CA SER A 108 -14.97 9.56 -9.40
C SER A 108 -14.45 9.51 -10.84
N LYS A 109 -15.20 9.99 -11.83
CA LYS A 109 -14.72 10.19 -13.20
C LYS A 109 -13.55 11.18 -13.23
N GLN A 110 -13.71 12.36 -12.64
CA GLN A 110 -12.64 13.37 -12.56
C GLN A 110 -11.41 12.85 -11.81
N TYR A 111 -11.61 12.11 -10.71
CA TYR A 111 -10.51 11.49 -9.97
C TYR A 111 -9.70 10.54 -10.86
N ASN A 112 -10.38 9.64 -11.59
CA ASN A 112 -9.70 8.66 -12.44
C ASN A 112 -9.10 9.29 -13.70
N GLU A 113 -9.68 10.34 -14.27
CA GLU A 113 -9.09 11.06 -15.41
C GLU A 113 -7.66 11.56 -15.10
N GLN A 114 -7.43 11.96 -13.85
CA GLN A 114 -6.13 12.46 -13.39
C GLN A 114 -5.19 11.36 -12.88
N LYS A 115 -5.73 10.31 -12.25
CA LYS A 115 -4.94 9.30 -11.51
C LYS A 115 -4.80 7.97 -12.23
N HIS A 116 -5.82 7.57 -13.00
CA HIS A 116 -6.00 6.26 -13.61
C HIS A 116 -6.70 6.44 -14.98
N PRO A 117 -6.05 7.07 -15.97
CA PRO A 117 -6.67 7.42 -17.24
C PRO A 117 -7.24 6.19 -17.97
N GLU A 118 -6.63 5.02 -17.81
CA GLU A 118 -7.15 3.75 -18.30
C GLU A 118 -8.51 3.39 -17.70
N THR A 119 -8.66 3.54 -16.38
CA THR A 119 -9.93 3.31 -15.70
C THR A 119 -10.95 4.36 -16.11
N TYR A 120 -10.53 5.61 -16.31
CA TYR A 120 -11.41 6.69 -16.78
C TYR A 120 -12.05 6.37 -18.13
N GLU A 121 -11.26 5.87 -19.08
CA GLU A 121 -11.75 5.52 -20.42
C GLU A 121 -12.87 4.47 -20.38
N GLU A 122 -12.80 3.52 -19.43
CA GLU A 122 -13.84 2.50 -19.23
C GLU A 122 -15.11 3.07 -18.59
N ILE A 123 -14.99 4.07 -17.70
CA ILE A 123 -16.12 4.55 -16.89
C ILE A 123 -16.75 5.86 -17.38
N LYS A 124 -16.10 6.63 -18.26
CA LYS A 124 -16.50 8.01 -18.60
C LYS A 124 -17.95 8.12 -19.09
N ASN A 125 -18.42 7.10 -19.82
CA ASN A 125 -19.77 7.05 -20.38
C ASN A 125 -20.78 6.30 -19.50
N LEU A 126 -20.37 5.75 -18.35
CA LEU A 126 -21.26 5.05 -17.45
C LEU A 126 -22.17 6.04 -16.69
N PRO A 127 -23.43 5.67 -16.40
CA PRO A 127 -24.34 6.56 -15.69
C PRO A 127 -23.91 6.76 -14.24
N ASP A 128 -23.99 8.00 -13.77
CA ASP A 128 -23.77 8.34 -12.37
C ASP A 128 -24.73 7.55 -11.47
N GLY A 129 -24.23 7.06 -10.34
CA GLY A 129 -24.97 6.18 -9.44
C GLY A 129 -24.81 4.68 -9.73
N SER A 130 -24.24 4.28 -10.87
CA SER A 130 -23.89 2.88 -11.13
C SER A 130 -22.65 2.42 -10.35
N LEU A 131 -22.40 1.10 -10.33
CA LEU A 131 -21.18 0.49 -9.82
C LEU A 131 -20.40 -0.11 -10.98
N PHE A 132 -19.09 0.11 -10.99
CA PHE A 132 -18.17 -0.52 -11.93
C PHE A 132 -17.23 -1.47 -11.16
N ALA A 133 -17.12 -2.71 -11.62
CA ALA A 133 -16.30 -3.73 -10.99
C ALA A 133 -14.95 -3.83 -11.69
N ILE A 134 -13.89 -3.41 -10.99
CA ILE A 134 -12.51 -3.58 -11.42
C ILE A 134 -12.03 -4.94 -10.90
N ARG A 135 -11.38 -5.73 -11.75
CA ARG A 135 -10.70 -6.97 -11.36
C ARG A 135 -9.22 -6.78 -11.56
N ASP A 136 -8.44 -7.03 -10.51
CA ASP A 136 -7.00 -6.92 -10.61
C ASP A 136 -6.43 -8.06 -11.45
N SER A 137 -5.40 -7.74 -12.22
CA SER A 137 -4.58 -8.72 -12.91
C SER A 137 -3.66 -9.44 -11.93
N PHE A 138 -3.29 -10.67 -12.27
CA PHE A 138 -2.24 -11.37 -11.56
C PHE A 138 -0.88 -10.68 -11.77
N VAL A 139 -0.11 -10.60 -10.69
CA VAL A 139 1.34 -10.37 -10.73
C VAL A 139 1.99 -11.74 -10.82
N GLU A 140 2.81 -11.94 -11.85
CA GLU A 140 3.53 -13.20 -12.05
C GLU A 140 4.53 -13.48 -10.93
N GLY A 141 4.72 -14.76 -10.63
CA GLY A 141 5.73 -15.21 -9.66
C GLY A 141 7.14 -14.86 -10.10
N ASN A 142 8.04 -14.66 -9.14
CA ASN A 142 9.39 -14.15 -9.42
C ASN A 142 10.52 -15.06 -8.90
N ARG A 143 10.22 -16.28 -8.42
CA ARG A 143 11.19 -17.16 -7.72
C ARG A 143 12.46 -17.48 -8.53
N ASP A 144 12.34 -17.49 -9.85
CA ASP A 144 13.44 -17.78 -10.78
C ASP A 144 14.41 -16.60 -10.95
N LYS A 145 14.05 -15.39 -10.49
CA LYS A 145 14.95 -14.23 -10.53
C LYS A 145 16.17 -14.48 -9.66
N ALA A 146 17.35 -14.09 -10.16
CA ALA A 146 18.61 -14.25 -9.43
C ALA A 146 18.72 -13.22 -8.29
N ASP A 147 18.35 -11.96 -8.55
CA ASP A 147 18.63 -10.82 -7.67
C ASP A 147 17.47 -10.44 -6.74
N ILE A 148 16.80 -11.44 -6.15
CA ILE A 148 15.73 -11.25 -5.16
C ILE A 148 16.08 -11.93 -3.84
N TYR A 149 15.46 -11.49 -2.74
CA TYR A 149 15.66 -12.12 -1.45
C TYR A 149 14.95 -13.48 -1.38
N LYS A 150 15.73 -14.54 -1.15
CA LYS A 150 15.25 -15.94 -1.08
C LYS A 150 15.28 -16.53 0.34
N GLY A 151 15.67 -15.73 1.34
CA GLY A 151 15.67 -16.16 2.73
C GLY A 151 14.27 -16.22 3.34
N SER A 152 14.21 -16.58 4.62
CA SER A 152 12.94 -16.68 5.36
C SER A 152 12.40 -15.30 5.72
N VAL A 153 11.14 -15.02 5.38
CA VAL A 153 10.49 -13.73 5.66
C VAL A 153 9.42 -13.88 6.74
N THR A 154 9.44 -12.98 7.73
CA THR A 154 8.38 -12.80 8.73
C THR A 154 7.91 -11.36 8.73
N VAL A 155 6.61 -11.14 8.61
CA VAL A 155 5.98 -9.81 8.63
C VAL A 155 5.23 -9.63 9.95
N LEU A 156 5.53 -8.55 10.68
CA LEU A 156 4.87 -8.21 11.94
C LEU A 156 3.77 -7.19 11.68
N VAL A 157 2.56 -7.47 12.17
CA VAL A 157 1.38 -6.60 12.06
C VAL A 157 0.74 -6.38 13.42
N ASN A 158 -0.06 -5.32 13.55
CA ASN A 158 -0.90 -5.08 14.73
C ASN A 158 -2.22 -4.39 14.34
N GLU A 159 -3.06 -4.10 15.33
CA GLU A 159 -4.36 -3.44 15.16
C GLU A 159 -4.27 -2.05 14.50
N SER A 160 -3.08 -1.45 14.48
CA SER A 160 -2.80 -0.19 13.79
C SER A 160 -2.27 -0.36 12.36
N THR A 161 -2.01 -1.59 11.91
CA THR A 161 -1.68 -1.92 10.51
C THR A 161 -2.96 -1.86 9.67
N TYR A 162 -3.02 -0.94 8.70
CA TYR A 162 -4.25 -0.63 7.97
C TYR A 162 -4.03 -0.38 6.46
N SER A 163 -5.13 -0.42 5.68
CA SER A 163 -5.13 -0.11 4.24
C SER A 163 -4.04 -0.89 3.50
N GLY A 164 -3.26 -0.28 2.61
CA GLY A 164 -2.20 -0.96 1.85
C GLY A 164 -1.21 -1.78 2.67
N ALA A 165 -0.97 -1.46 3.95
CA ALA A 165 -0.10 -2.29 4.80
C ALA A 165 -0.78 -3.59 5.25
N SER A 166 -2.10 -3.57 5.45
CA SER A 166 -2.90 -4.78 5.62
C SER A 166 -2.91 -5.61 4.34
N THR A 167 -3.07 -4.93 3.19
CA THR A 167 -3.02 -5.58 1.87
C THR A 167 -1.65 -6.22 1.61
N PHE A 168 -0.55 -5.59 2.02
CA PHE A 168 0.78 -6.21 1.97
C PHE A 168 0.85 -7.50 2.79
N ALA A 169 0.35 -7.49 4.03
CA ALA A 169 0.30 -8.69 4.86
C ALA A 169 -0.58 -9.79 4.23
N SER A 170 -1.70 -9.41 3.62
CA SER A 170 -2.58 -10.32 2.87
C SER A 170 -1.86 -10.92 1.66
N ALA A 171 -1.17 -10.09 0.86
CA ALA A 171 -0.40 -10.50 -0.31
C ALA A 171 0.76 -11.44 0.05
N ILE A 172 1.45 -11.20 1.16
CA ILE A 172 2.51 -12.10 1.69
C ILE A 172 1.98 -13.51 1.92
N LYS A 173 0.77 -13.64 2.49
CA LYS A 173 0.13 -14.94 2.70
C LYS A 173 -0.26 -15.58 1.37
N LYS A 174 -0.93 -14.84 0.49
CA LYS A 174 -1.43 -15.33 -0.81
C LYS A 174 -0.30 -15.79 -1.75
N SER A 175 0.83 -15.10 -1.71
CA SER A 175 1.99 -15.36 -2.59
C SER A 175 3.01 -16.32 -1.99
N HIS A 176 2.77 -16.82 -0.78
CA HIS A 176 3.70 -17.65 0.00
C HIS A 176 5.10 -17.02 0.15
N ALA A 177 5.18 -15.68 0.15
CA ALA A 177 6.45 -14.96 0.28
C ALA A 177 7.01 -14.99 1.71
N GLY A 178 6.18 -15.31 2.71
CA GLY A 178 6.59 -15.34 4.11
C GLY A 178 5.46 -15.66 5.08
N LYS A 179 5.76 -15.55 6.38
CA LYS A 179 4.80 -15.69 7.48
C LYS A 179 4.35 -14.32 7.95
N VAL A 180 3.10 -14.21 8.42
CA VAL A 180 2.57 -13.00 9.06
C VAL A 180 2.25 -13.31 10.51
N LEU A 181 2.74 -12.49 11.43
CA LEU A 181 2.51 -12.61 12.87
C LEU A 181 1.76 -11.39 13.41
N GLY A 182 0.64 -11.64 14.10
CA GLY A 182 -0.30 -10.64 14.59
C GLY A 182 -1.57 -10.56 13.76
N GLU A 183 -2.42 -9.59 14.09
CA GLU A 183 -3.69 -9.30 13.40
C GLU A 183 -3.69 -7.84 12.95
N THR A 184 -4.18 -7.57 11.75
CA THR A 184 -4.33 -6.21 11.22
C THR A 184 -5.62 -5.59 11.74
N GLY A 185 -5.70 -4.26 11.77
CA GLY A 185 -6.95 -3.57 12.11
C GLY A 185 -7.97 -3.51 10.97
N CYS A 186 -7.54 -3.83 9.73
CA CYS A 186 -8.35 -3.66 8.54
C CYS A 186 -9.11 -4.95 8.20
N PRO A 187 -10.44 -4.90 8.00
CA PRO A 187 -11.18 -6.07 7.52
C PRO A 187 -10.79 -6.40 6.08
N THR A 188 -11.02 -7.64 5.65
CA THR A 188 -10.75 -8.12 4.28
C THR A 188 -11.62 -7.44 3.22
N VAL A 189 -12.74 -6.86 3.63
CA VAL A 189 -13.61 -6.03 2.79
C VAL A 189 -13.75 -4.66 3.42
N TYR A 190 -13.25 -3.63 2.74
CA TYR A 190 -13.20 -2.28 3.29
C TYR A 190 -13.41 -1.20 2.22
N PHE A 191 -13.69 0.01 2.67
CA PHE A 191 -13.81 1.18 1.79
C PHE A 191 -12.52 1.99 1.81
N GLY A 192 -12.07 2.43 0.65
CA GLY A 192 -10.84 3.21 0.50
C GLY A 192 -10.92 4.15 -0.71
N ASN A 193 -9.78 4.74 -1.06
CA ASN A 193 -9.66 5.83 -2.05
C ASN A 193 -10.68 6.93 -1.77
N TYR A 194 -10.32 7.90 -0.96
CA TYR A 194 -11.24 8.95 -0.56
C TYR A 194 -10.98 10.26 -1.28
N MET A 195 -12.04 11.04 -1.45
CA MET A 195 -11.99 12.45 -1.77
C MET A 195 -12.23 13.26 -0.51
N SER A 196 -11.52 14.39 -0.37
CA SER A 196 -11.75 15.36 0.70
C SER A 196 -12.66 16.48 0.24
N PHE A 197 -13.50 16.96 1.14
CA PHE A 197 -14.42 18.06 0.91
C PHE A 197 -14.48 18.94 2.16
N THR A 198 -14.71 20.23 1.94
CA THR A 198 -14.86 21.21 3.03
C THR A 198 -16.23 21.85 2.95
N LEU A 199 -17.00 21.82 4.05
CA LEU A 199 -18.31 22.45 4.12
C LEU A 199 -18.19 23.99 4.07
N PRO A 200 -19.03 24.68 3.26
CA PRO A 200 -18.84 26.10 2.97
C PRO A 200 -19.01 27.02 4.18
N ASN A 201 -19.91 26.66 5.10
CA ASN A 201 -20.25 27.52 6.24
C ASN A 201 -19.45 27.16 7.51
N SER A 202 -19.39 25.86 7.85
CA SER A 202 -18.72 25.39 9.07
C SER A 202 -17.22 25.18 8.88
N ARG A 203 -16.74 25.09 7.65
CA ARG A 203 -15.36 24.72 7.28
C ARG A 203 -14.92 23.35 7.81
N LEU A 204 -15.89 22.50 8.18
CA LEU A 204 -15.59 21.11 8.57
C LEU A 204 -15.14 20.33 7.32
N GLU A 205 -14.09 19.56 7.49
CA GLU A 205 -13.58 18.63 6.50
C GLU A 205 -14.28 17.28 6.65
N TYR A 206 -14.64 16.67 5.54
CA TYR A 206 -15.15 15.30 5.49
C TYR A 206 -14.60 14.56 4.29
N TYR A 207 -14.63 13.23 4.37
CA TYR A 207 -14.10 12.36 3.34
C TYR A 207 -15.17 11.41 2.84
N ILE A 208 -15.17 11.15 1.53
CA ILE A 208 -16.04 10.14 0.91
C ILE A 208 -15.14 9.14 0.18
N SER A 209 -15.24 7.87 0.54
CA SER A 209 -14.59 6.77 -0.18
C SER A 209 -15.27 6.50 -1.52
N LEU A 210 -14.48 6.27 -2.55
CA LEU A 210 -14.90 5.99 -3.91
C LEU A 210 -14.98 4.48 -4.18
N ASN A 211 -14.16 3.71 -3.49
CA ASN A 211 -13.94 2.30 -3.78
C ASN A 211 -14.28 1.42 -2.57
N LYS A 212 -14.77 0.23 -2.87
CA LYS A 212 -14.87 -0.89 -1.93
C LYS A 212 -13.98 -2.03 -2.42
N PHE A 213 -13.01 -2.41 -1.61
CA PHE A 213 -12.00 -3.42 -1.91
C PHE A 213 -12.39 -4.78 -1.33
N TYR A 214 -12.06 -5.84 -2.05
CA TYR A 214 -12.23 -7.22 -1.64
C TYR A 214 -10.87 -7.92 -1.78
N GLU A 215 -10.19 -8.14 -0.66
CA GLU A 215 -8.96 -8.93 -0.61
C GLU A 215 -9.25 -10.42 -0.79
#